data_AF-A0A4Z0NWA5-F1
#
_entry.id   AF-A0A4Z0NWA5-F1
#
_cell.length_a   1.000
_cell.length_b   1.000
_cell.length_c   1.000
_cell.angle_alpha   90.00
_cell.angle_beta   90.00
_cell.angle_gamma   90.00
#
_symmetry.space_group_name_H-M   'P 1'
#
loop_
_entity.id
_entity.type
_entity.pdbx_description
1 polymer ?
#
loop_
_entity_poly.entity_id
_entity_poly.type
_entity_poly.pdbx_seq_one_letter_code
_entity_poly.pdbx_strand_id
1 'polypeptide(L)'
;MTVGEAYKAKLLTWERIDRAVSAYLADSSKLAVLEFGGKRLDVAAAVNANPWARVFVSDRGFTQEQQRMAVRTAILLELVG
;
A
#
# COMPACT_ATOMS: atom_id res chain seq x y z
N MET A 1 -10.21 -3.20 -11.39
CA MET A 1 -8.78 -3.41 -11.71
C MET A 1 -8.02 -3.37 -10.40
N THR A 2 -6.92 -4.11 -10.26
CA THR A 2 -6.03 -3.97 -9.11
C THR A 2 -5.11 -2.77 -9.27
N VAL A 3 -4.55 -2.27 -8.16
CA VAL A 3 -3.49 -1.24 -8.23
C VAL A 3 -2.26 -1.79 -8.97
N GLY A 4 -1.97 -3.09 -8.85
CA GLY A 4 -0.92 -3.76 -9.61
C GLY A 4 -1.15 -3.73 -11.13
N GLU A 5 -2.41 -3.88 -11.58
CA GLU A 5 -2.78 -3.69 -12.98
C GLU A 5 -2.58 -2.24 -13.43
N ALA A 6 -2.95 -1.26 -12.59
CA ALA A 6 -2.72 0.16 -12.88
C ALA A 6 -1.22 0.51 -12.97
N TYR A 7 -0.38 -0.10 -12.12
CA TYR A 7 1.08 0.01 -12.22
C TYR A 7 1.61 -0.58 -13.53
N LYS A 8 1.16 -1.79 -13.91
CA LYS A 8 1.53 -2.42 -15.19
C LYS A 8 1.10 -1.58 -16.39
N ALA A 9 -0.06 -0.91 -16.30
CA ALA A 9 -0.57 0.02 -17.30
C ALA A 9 0.12 1.40 -17.28
N LYS A 10 1.14 1.61 -16.44
CA LYS A 10 1.89 2.87 -16.27
C LYS A 10 1.03 4.06 -15.80
N LEU A 11 -0.14 3.80 -15.20
CA LEU A 11 -0.96 4.83 -14.55
C LEU A 11 -0.39 5.22 -13.18
N LEU A 12 0.46 4.36 -12.62
CA LEU A 12 1.22 4.55 -11.38
C LEU A 12 2.69 4.28 -11.63
N THR A 13 3.55 5.00 -10.92
CA THR A 13 4.99 4.73 -10.90
C THR A 13 5.37 4.03 -9.60
N TRP A 14 6.50 3.31 -9.64
CA TRP A 14 7.03 2.64 -8.47
C TRP A 14 7.37 3.62 -7.34
N GLU A 15 7.96 4.78 -7.66
CA GLU A 15 8.25 5.82 -6.67
C GLU A 15 7.01 6.31 -5.93
N ARG A 16 5.87 6.44 -6.63
CA ARG A 16 4.63 6.85 -5.96
C ARG A 16 4.16 5.80 -4.97
N ILE A 17 4.23 4.53 -5.36
CA ILE A 17 3.90 3.40 -4.49
C ILE A 17 4.85 3.37 -3.28
N ASP A 18 6.17 3.46 -3.50
CA ASP A 18 7.16 3.42 -2.42
C ASP A 18 7.04 4.62 -1.46
N ARG A 19 6.73 5.80 -1.98
CA ARG A 19 6.42 6.98 -1.16
C ARG A 19 5.20 6.75 -0.29
N ALA A 20 4.12 6.18 -0.83
CA ALA A 20 2.92 5.88 -0.06
C ALA A 20 3.16 4.82 1.02
N VAL A 21 3.93 3.78 0.70
CA VAL A 21 4.39 2.77 1.68
C VAL A 21 5.18 3.44 2.80
N SER A 22 6.14 4.29 2.46
CA SER A 22 6.99 5.00 3.43
C SER A 22 6.17 5.94 4.32
N ALA A 23 5.21 6.67 3.75
CA ALA A 23 4.31 7.54 4.50
C ALA A 23 3.45 6.77 5.50
N TYR A 24 2.87 5.65 5.08
CA TYR A 24 2.07 4.78 5.95
C TYR A 24 2.90 4.18 7.09
N LEU A 25 4.11 3.70 6.82
CA LEU A 25 4.97 3.13 7.87
C LEU A 25 5.55 4.18 8.82
N ALA A 26 5.72 5.42 8.36
CA ALA A 26 6.17 6.51 9.22
C ALA A 26 5.07 6.92 10.23
N ASP A 27 3.81 6.95 9.78
CA ASP A 27 2.67 7.26 10.64
C ASP A 27 1.36 6.72 10.02
N SER A 28 0.94 5.54 10.49
CA SER A 28 -0.27 4.87 9.97
C SER A 28 -1.57 5.51 10.42
N SER A 29 -1.52 6.48 11.36
CA SER A 29 -2.69 7.26 11.76
C SER A 29 -3.01 8.40 10.78
N LYS A 30 -2.02 8.80 9.96
CA LYS A 30 -2.21 9.80 8.90
C LYS A 30 -2.76 9.13 7.64
N LEU A 31 -3.70 9.82 7.01
CA LEU A 31 -4.25 9.38 5.73
C LEU A 31 -3.17 9.40 4.64
N ALA A 32 -2.80 8.22 4.16
CA ALA A 32 -1.91 8.05 3.00
C ALA A 32 -2.75 7.57 1.81
N VAL A 33 -2.73 8.33 0.71
CA VAL A 33 -3.59 8.11 -0.45
C VAL A 33 -2.78 8.05 -1.73
N LEU A 34 -3.14 7.11 -2.62
CA LEU A 34 -2.66 7.04 -3.99
C LEU A 34 -3.77 7.45 -4.95
N GLU A 35 -3.49 8.42 -5.83
CA GLU A 35 -4.43 8.90 -6.86
C GLU A 35 -3.88 8.64 -8.26
N PHE A 36 -4.65 7.99 -9.12
CA PHE A 36 -4.18 7.60 -10.46
C PHE A 36 -5.36 7.28 -11.38
N GLY A 37 -5.30 7.73 -12.64
CA GLY A 37 -6.34 7.44 -13.63
C GLY A 37 -7.77 7.80 -13.17
N GLY A 38 -7.93 8.87 -12.39
CA GLY A 38 -9.21 9.28 -11.81
C GLY A 38 -9.68 8.46 -10.58
N LYS A 39 -8.87 7.50 -10.14
CA LYS A 39 -9.15 6.63 -8.99
C LYS A 39 -8.36 7.06 -7.76
N ARG A 40 -8.85 6.66 -6.59
CA ARG A 40 -8.25 6.94 -5.29
C ARG A 40 -8.17 5.66 -4.47
N LEU A 41 -7.03 5.44 -3.82
CA LEU A 41 -6.78 4.33 -2.91
C LEU A 41 -6.35 4.87 -1.55
N ASP A 42 -7.03 4.42 -0.48
CA ASP A 42 -6.56 4.59 0.90
C ASP A 42 -5.63 3.42 1.27
N VAL A 43 -4.37 3.75 1.61
CA VAL A 43 -3.36 2.74 1.94
C VAL A 43 -3.71 2.00 3.24
N ALA A 44 -4.23 2.69 4.24
CA ALA A 44 -4.59 2.06 5.51
C ALA A 44 -5.77 1.09 5.31
N ALA A 45 -6.74 1.45 4.46
CA ALA A 45 -7.84 0.55 4.09
C ALA A 45 -7.31 -0.71 3.39
N ALA A 46 -6.42 -0.56 2.40
CA ALA A 46 -5.81 -1.69 1.69
C ALA A 46 -5.03 -2.62 2.65
N VAL A 47 -4.24 -2.05 3.57
CA VAL A 47 -3.50 -2.84 4.57
C VAL A 47 -4.47 -3.57 5.49
N ASN A 48 -5.54 -2.92 5.96
CA ASN A 48 -6.54 -3.54 6.82
C ASN A 48 -7.35 -4.66 6.13
N ALA A 49 -7.55 -4.54 4.82
CA ALA A 49 -8.22 -5.55 4.01
C ALA A 49 -7.33 -6.79 3.76
N ASN A 50 -6.01 -6.69 3.97
CA ASN A 50 -5.07 -7.78 3.76
C ASN A 50 -4.64 -8.43 5.10
N PRO A 51 -5.12 -9.65 5.45
CA PRO A 51 -4.83 -10.28 6.74
C PRO A 51 -3.35 -10.53 6.97
N TRP A 52 -2.61 -10.86 5.90
CA TRP A 52 -1.17 -11.06 5.97
C TRP A 52 -0.46 -9.74 6.30
N ALA A 53 -0.78 -8.66 5.59
CA ALA A 53 -0.16 -7.37 5.84
C ALA A 53 -0.41 -6.86 7.26
N ARG A 54 -1.62 -7.06 7.80
CA ARG A 54 -1.96 -6.70 9.19
C ARG A 54 -1.03 -7.33 10.22
N VAL A 55 -0.67 -8.59 10.06
CA VAL A 55 0.24 -9.29 10.99
C VAL A 55 1.61 -8.62 10.99
N PHE A 56 2.14 -8.33 9.81
CA PHE A 56 3.48 -7.77 9.67
C PHE A 56 3.60 -6.35 10.20
N VAL A 57 2.58 -5.50 9.99
CA VAL A 57 2.62 -4.10 10.44
C VAL A 57 2.28 -3.93 11.93
N SER A 58 1.66 -4.93 12.55
CA SER A 58 1.27 -4.88 13.98
C SER A 58 2.36 -5.40 14.92
N ASP A 59 3.23 -6.29 14.43
CA ASP A 59 4.29 -6.90 15.23
C ASP A 59 5.64 -6.18 15.03
N ARG A 60 6.22 -5.72 16.15
CA ARG A 60 7.52 -5.03 16.19
C ARG A 60 8.72 -5.98 16.02
N GLY A 61 8.49 -7.29 16.00
CA GLY A 61 9.50 -8.31 15.75
C GLY A 61 9.90 -8.43 14.27
N PHE A 62 9.09 -7.92 13.34
CA PHE A 62 9.43 -7.91 11.92
C PHE A 62 10.35 -6.74 11.56
N THR A 63 11.23 -6.96 10.59
CA THR A 63 12.11 -5.91 10.07
C THR A 63 11.31 -4.86 9.31
N GLN A 64 11.85 -3.64 9.20
CA GLN A 64 11.23 -2.60 8.39
C GLN A 64 11.07 -3.02 6.92
N GLU A 65 11.97 -3.84 6.40
CA GLU A 65 11.88 -4.36 5.04
C GLU A 65 10.70 -5.31 4.88
N GLN A 66 10.50 -6.23 5.83
CA GLN A 66 9.34 -7.13 5.85
C GLN A 66 8.02 -6.34 5.93
N GLN A 67 7.97 -5.30 6.76
CA GLN A 67 6.81 -4.40 6.86
C GLN A 67 6.56 -3.65 5.54
N ARG A 68 7.61 -3.15 4.88
CA ARG A 68 7.50 -2.51 3.56
C ARG A 68 6.94 -3.46 2.51
N MET A 69 7.42 -4.70 2.47
CA MET A 69 6.91 -5.72 1.55
C MET A 69 5.45 -6.05 1.81
N ALA A 70 5.04 -6.15 3.07
CA ALA A 70 3.67 -6.38 3.48
C ALA A 70 2.71 -5.28 3.00
N VAL A 71 3.03 -4.02 3.31
CA VAL A 71 2.21 -2.87 2.89
C VAL A 71 2.15 -2.75 1.38
N ARG A 72 3.28 -2.93 0.69
CA ARG A 72 3.34 -2.90 -0.77
C ARG A 72 2.48 -4.00 -1.40
N THR A 73 2.51 -5.20 -0.85
CA THR A 73 1.70 -6.32 -1.34
C THR A 73 0.22 -6.02 -1.17
N ALA A 74 -0.19 -5.48 -0.02
CA ALA A 74 -1.58 -5.05 0.20
C ALA A 74 -2.02 -4.00 -0.83
N ILE A 75 -1.21 -2.96 -1.04
CA ILE A 75 -1.49 -1.94 -2.06
C ILE A 75 -1.67 -2.56 -3.43
N LEU A 76 -0.72 -3.38 -3.90
CA LEU A 76 -0.74 -3.92 -5.26
C LEU A 76 -1.91 -4.88 -5.53
N LEU A 77 -2.40 -5.58 -4.51
CA LEU A 77 -3.51 -6.52 -4.63
C LEU A 77 -4.88 -5.87 -4.45
N GLU A 78 -4.95 -4.66 -3.89
CA GLU A 78 -6.22 -3.98 -3.65
C GLU A 78 -6.95 -3.68 -4.97
N LEU A 79 -8.26 -3.89 -4.97
CA LEU A 79 -9.13 -3.56 -6.09
C LEU A 79 -9.52 -2.09 -6.02
N VAL A 80 -9.37 -1.38 -7.14
CA VAL A 80 -9.86 0.00 -7.30
C VAL A 80 -10.96 0.05 -8.36
N GLY A 81 -12.13 0.53 -7.91
CA GLY A 81 -13.33 0.83 -8.71
C GLY A 81 -13.03 1.83 -9.81
#